data_AF-A0A1B6E9G2-F1
#
_entry.id   AF-A0A1B6E9G2-F1
#
_cell.length_a   1.000
_cell.length_b   1.000
_cell.length_c   1.000
_cell.angle_alpha   90.00
_cell.angle_beta   90.00
_cell.angle_gamma   90.00
#
_symmetry.space_group_name_H-M   'P 1'
#
loop_
_entity.id
_entity.type
_entity.pdbx_description
1 polymer ?
#
loop_
_entity_poly.entity_id
_entity_poly.type
_entity_poly.pdbx_seq_one_letter_code
_entity_poly.pdbx_strand_id
1 'polypeptide(L)'
;SLSNVYKASFVAMEAGSDFIKTSTGKEVINATLTTGLVMCRAIKDYYKISGRKVGLKPAGGLKTAQDCIDWLILVKEELGNDWLNPNLFRIGASSLLGNIEENLLELTK
;
A
#
# COMPACT_ATOMS: atom_id res chain seq x y z
N SER A 1 -11.72 -9.51 -10.05
CA SER A 1 -11.80 -10.51 -8.97
C SER A 1 -10.52 -10.45 -8.13
N LEU A 2 -10.55 -10.90 -6.87
CA LEU A 2 -9.35 -10.93 -6.03
C LEU A 2 -8.27 -11.88 -6.59
N SER A 3 -8.67 -12.98 -7.24
CA SER A 3 -7.72 -13.87 -7.94
C SER A 3 -6.91 -13.12 -9.01
N ASN A 4 -7.54 -12.23 -9.78
CA ASN A 4 -6.82 -11.45 -10.79
C ASN A 4 -5.88 -10.42 -10.15
N VAL A 5 -6.23 -9.84 -9.00
CA VAL A 5 -5.35 -8.92 -8.26
C VAL A 5 -4.08 -9.64 -7.82
N TYR A 6 -4.21 -10.85 -7.26
CA TYR A 6 -3.05 -11.66 -6.88
C TYR A 6 -2.17 -11.97 -8.09
N LYS A 7 -2.76 -12.52 -9.16
CA LYS A 7 -2.02 -12.91 -10.39
C LYS A 7 -1.32 -11.72 -11.03
N ALA A 8 -2.01 -10.58 -11.15
CA ALA A 8 -1.42 -9.37 -11.71
C ALA A 8 -0.26 -8.84 -10.85
N SER A 9 -0.42 -8.86 -9.53
CA SER A 9 0.64 -8.46 -8.59
C SER A 9 1.87 -9.35 -8.74
N PHE A 10 1.66 -10.67 -8.77
CA PHE A 10 2.75 -11.64 -8.88
C PHE A 10 3.51 -11.49 -10.22
N VAL A 11 2.78 -11.43 -11.35
CA VAL A 11 3.38 -11.25 -12.68
C VAL A 11 4.14 -9.92 -12.78
N ALA A 12 3.64 -8.84 -12.20
CA ALA A 12 4.35 -7.57 -12.20
C ALA A 12 5.71 -7.65 -11.47
N MET A 13 5.77 -8.41 -10.37
CA MET A 13 7.01 -8.62 -9.61
C MET A 13 7.98 -9.56 -10.31
N GLU A 14 7.48 -10.64 -10.93
CA GLU A 14 8.28 -11.53 -11.79
C GLU A 14 8.89 -10.77 -12.97
N ALA A 15 8.15 -9.80 -13.52
CA ALA A 15 8.63 -8.90 -14.57
C ALA A 15 9.61 -7.81 -14.08
N GLY A 16 9.97 -7.80 -12.80
CA GLY A 16 11.02 -6.93 -12.26
C GLY A 16 10.54 -5.66 -11.55
N SER A 17 9.23 -5.47 -11.35
CA SER A 17 8.72 -4.25 -10.68
C SER A 17 9.27 -4.09 -9.26
N ASP A 18 9.73 -2.89 -8.91
CA ASP A 18 10.21 -2.56 -7.54
C ASP A 18 9.06 -2.23 -6.58
N PHE A 19 7.94 -1.78 -7.14
CA PHE A 19 6.70 -1.51 -6.40
C PHE A 19 5.50 -2.05 -7.17
N ILE A 20 4.51 -2.52 -6.43
CA ILE A 20 3.16 -2.72 -6.96
C ILE A 20 2.20 -1.67 -6.36
N LYS A 21 1.35 -1.11 -7.22
CA LYS A 21 0.44 0.01 -6.88
C LYS A 21 -1.01 -0.42 -7.05
N THR A 22 -1.89 -0.06 -6.10
CA THR A 22 -3.30 -0.51 -6.11
C THR A 22 -4.12 0.08 -7.27
N SER A 23 -4.05 1.40 -7.50
CA SER A 23 -4.83 2.07 -8.55
C SER A 23 -4.14 3.31 -9.11
N THR A 24 -4.69 3.86 -10.19
CA THR A 24 -4.24 5.12 -10.80
C THR A 24 -4.65 6.35 -9.99
N GLY A 25 -5.69 6.24 -9.15
CA GLY A 25 -6.35 7.35 -8.48
C GLY A 25 -7.43 8.04 -9.33
N LYS A 26 -7.76 7.48 -10.51
CA LYS A 26 -8.74 8.04 -11.46
C LYS A 26 -10.02 7.20 -11.59
N GLU A 27 -10.05 6.05 -10.94
CA GLU A 27 -11.19 5.13 -10.99
C GLU A 27 -12.21 5.44 -9.90
N VAL A 28 -13.43 4.92 -10.05
CA VAL A 28 -14.48 5.01 -9.02
C VAL A 28 -14.07 4.22 -7.77
N ILE A 29 -13.54 3.01 -7.97
CA ILE A 29 -13.04 2.15 -6.90
C ILE A 29 -11.51 2.19 -6.92
N ASN A 30 -10.91 2.68 -5.84
CA ASN A 30 -9.46 2.80 -5.69
C ASN A 30 -8.91 1.80 -4.66
N ALA A 31 -7.89 2.19 -3.88
CA ALA A 31 -7.31 1.36 -2.84
C ALA A 31 -8.37 0.93 -1.81
N THR A 32 -8.46 -0.37 -1.55
CA THR A 32 -9.25 -0.94 -0.45
C THR A 32 -8.37 -1.88 0.36
N LEU A 33 -8.61 -2.01 1.67
CA LEU A 33 -7.83 -2.94 2.51
C LEU A 33 -7.92 -4.38 2.00
N THR A 34 -9.06 -4.79 1.44
CA THR A 34 -9.23 -6.13 0.85
C THR A 34 -8.30 -6.36 -0.34
N THR A 35 -8.15 -5.37 -1.24
CA THR A 35 -7.19 -5.49 -2.35
C THR A 35 -5.75 -5.39 -1.85
N GLY A 36 -5.49 -4.54 -0.87
CA GLY A 36 -4.21 -4.45 -0.17
C GLY A 36 -3.75 -5.77 0.43
N LEU A 37 -4.63 -6.49 1.14
CA LEU A 37 -4.33 -7.78 1.75
C LEU A 37 -3.88 -8.80 0.71
N VAL A 38 -4.57 -8.86 -0.42
CA VAL A 38 -4.22 -9.77 -1.52
C VAL A 38 -2.87 -9.41 -2.14
N MET A 39 -2.60 -8.11 -2.32
CA MET A 39 -1.29 -7.63 -2.81
C MET A 39 -0.17 -7.91 -1.82
N CYS A 40 -0.38 -7.72 -0.51
CA CYS A 40 0.58 -8.08 0.54
C CYS A 40 0.90 -9.58 0.50
N ARG A 41 -0.12 -10.44 0.38
CA ARG A 41 0.11 -11.90 0.28
C ARG A 41 0.91 -12.27 -0.96
N ALA A 42 0.63 -11.65 -2.10
CA ALA A 42 1.44 -11.84 -3.29
C ALA A 42 2.91 -11.43 -3.06
N ILE A 43 3.17 -10.26 -2.44
CA ILE A 43 4.53 -9.80 -2.09
C ILE A 43 5.20 -10.81 -1.16
N LYS A 44 4.50 -11.27 -0.13
CA LYS A 44 5.01 -12.23 0.86
C LYS A 44 5.41 -13.54 0.20
N ASP A 45 4.58 -14.06 -0.69
CA ASP A 45 4.86 -15.33 -1.38
C ASP A 45 6.00 -15.16 -2.41
N TYR A 46 6.02 -14.06 -3.15
CA TYR A 46 7.12 -13.73 -4.06
C TYR A 46 8.45 -13.59 -3.31
N TYR A 47 8.46 -12.94 -2.15
CA TYR A 47 9.66 -12.81 -1.32
C TYR A 47 10.16 -14.16 -0.82
N LYS A 48 9.27 -15.07 -0.38
CA LYS A 48 9.66 -16.43 0.04
C LYS A 48 10.37 -17.22 -1.06
N ILE A 49 10.00 -16.99 -2.32
CA ILE A 49 10.53 -17.73 -3.47
C ILE A 49 11.80 -17.07 -4.03
N SER A 50 11.79 -15.75 -4.18
CA SER A 50 12.85 -15.00 -4.87
C SER A 50 13.90 -14.37 -3.95
N GLY A 51 13.58 -14.17 -2.67
CA GLY A 51 14.38 -13.35 -1.75
C GLY A 51 14.35 -11.84 -2.05
N ARG A 52 13.66 -11.38 -3.10
CA ARG A 52 13.60 -9.97 -3.49
C ARG A 52 12.45 -9.26 -2.79
N LYS A 53 12.75 -8.17 -2.07
CA LYS A 53 11.73 -7.32 -1.45
C LYS A 53 11.13 -6.36 -2.50
N VAL A 54 9.81 -6.34 -2.61
CA VAL A 54 9.05 -5.43 -3.47
C VAL A 54 8.15 -4.56 -2.59
N GLY A 55 8.08 -3.27 -2.91
CA GLY A 55 7.26 -2.33 -2.17
C GLY A 55 5.78 -2.33 -2.54
N LEU A 56 4.95 -1.85 -1.60
CA LEU A 56 3.52 -1.63 -1.81
C LEU A 56 3.20 -0.13 -1.82
N LYS A 57 2.36 0.28 -2.78
CA LYS A 57 1.83 1.65 -2.85
C LYS A 57 0.30 1.66 -2.95
N PRO A 58 -0.45 1.69 -1.82
CA PRO A 58 -1.86 2.08 -1.86
C PRO A 58 -2.01 3.48 -2.43
N ALA A 59 -2.95 3.64 -3.35
CA ALA A 59 -3.22 4.93 -3.98
C ALA A 59 -4.70 5.14 -4.29
N GLY A 60 -5.14 6.39 -4.17
CA GLY A 60 -6.49 6.84 -4.47
C GLY A 60 -7.47 6.60 -3.33
N GLY A 61 -8.20 7.65 -2.95
CA GLY A 61 -9.25 7.59 -1.93
C GLY A 61 -8.79 7.73 -0.47
N LEU A 62 -7.49 7.69 -0.18
CA LEU A 62 -6.96 7.94 1.17
C LEU A 62 -6.99 9.44 1.49
N LYS A 63 -7.73 9.82 2.52
CA LYS A 63 -7.99 11.24 2.85
C LYS A 63 -7.61 11.61 4.28
N THR A 64 -7.56 10.64 5.18
CA THR A 64 -7.39 10.89 6.62
C THR A 64 -6.15 10.22 7.19
N ALA A 65 -5.68 10.71 8.34
CA ALA A 65 -4.63 10.03 9.12
C ALA A 65 -5.04 8.59 9.49
N GLN A 66 -6.32 8.35 9.80
CA GLN A 66 -6.82 7.01 10.11
C GLN A 66 -6.68 6.05 8.92
N ASP A 67 -7.00 6.50 7.69
CA ASP A 67 -6.79 5.67 6.49
C ASP A 67 -5.32 5.20 6.41
N CYS A 68 -4.38 6.10 6.72
CA CYS A 68 -2.95 5.77 6.67
C CYS A 68 -2.56 4.73 7.72
N ILE A 69 -3.09 4.87 8.93
CA ILE A 69 -2.86 3.94 10.04
C ILE A 69 -3.38 2.55 9.68
N ASP A 70 -4.57 2.44 9.11
CA ASP A 70 -5.15 1.16 8.71
C ASP A 70 -4.27 0.43 7.68
N TRP A 71 -3.72 1.16 6.71
CA TRP A 71 -2.77 0.61 5.74
C TRP A 71 -1.42 0.24 6.35
N LEU A 72 -0.90 1.04 7.29
CA LEU A 72 0.33 0.73 8.03
C LEU A 72 0.17 -0.55 8.86
N ILE A 73 -0.97 -0.72 9.54
CA ILE A 73 -1.31 -1.93 10.30
C ILE A 73 -1.34 -3.12 9.35
N LEU A 74 -2.06 -3.03 8.24
CA LEU A 74 -2.13 -4.13 7.26
C LEU A 74 -0.74 -4.57 6.77
N VAL A 75 0.12 -3.62 6.41
CA VAL A 75 1.49 -3.91 5.94
C VAL A 75 2.32 -4.53 7.05
N LYS A 76 2.22 -4.00 8.28
CA LYS A 76 2.93 -4.54 9.43
C LYS A 76 2.55 -6.00 9.71
N GLU A 77 1.26 -6.30 9.75
CA GLU A 77 0.78 -7.64 10.09
C GLU A 77 1.09 -8.67 8.98
N GLU A 78 1.00 -8.28 7.71
CA GLU A 78 1.23 -9.22 6.61
C GLU A 78 2.70 -9.37 6.22
N LEU A 79 3.47 -8.27 6.20
CA LEU A 79 4.84 -8.19 5.67
C LEU A 79 5.90 -7.93 6.74
N GLY A 80 5.53 -7.44 7.92
CA GLY A 80 6.45 -7.14 9.01
C GLY A 80 7.03 -5.72 8.98
N ASN A 81 7.73 -5.37 10.07
CA ASN A 81 8.29 -4.01 10.28
C ASN A 81 9.30 -3.61 9.19
N ASP A 82 10.00 -4.58 8.59
CA ASP A 82 10.95 -4.34 7.52
C ASP A 82 10.34 -3.60 6.32
N TRP A 83 9.04 -3.74 6.08
CA TRP A 83 8.33 -3.06 4.99
C TRP A 83 7.85 -1.65 5.35
N LEU A 84 7.91 -1.25 6.62
CA LEU A 84 7.45 0.05 7.10
C LEU A 84 8.51 1.14 6.91
N ASN A 85 9.01 1.28 5.69
CA ASN A 85 9.98 2.31 5.34
C ASN A 85 9.72 2.86 3.92
N PRO A 86 10.23 4.06 3.58
CA PRO A 86 9.93 4.71 2.29
C PRO A 86 10.38 3.95 1.04
N ASN A 87 11.30 2.98 1.16
CA ASN A 87 11.75 2.17 0.03
C ASN A 87 10.85 0.96 -0.23
N LEU A 88 9.95 0.62 0.69
CA LEU A 88 9.06 -0.54 0.58
C LEU A 88 7.58 -0.21 0.82
N PHE A 89 7.27 0.98 1.34
CA PHE A 89 5.90 1.41 1.54
C PHE A 89 5.73 2.89 1.24
N ARG A 90 4.68 3.21 0.47
CA ARG A 90 4.33 4.58 0.09
C ARG A 90 2.82 4.74 0.08
N ILE A 91 2.31 5.91 0.45
CA ILE A 91 0.91 6.27 0.28
C ILE A 91 0.79 7.22 -0.92
N GLY A 92 -0.04 6.87 -1.89
CA GLY A 92 -0.39 7.69 -3.03
C GLY A 92 -1.66 8.49 -2.77
N ALA A 93 -1.49 9.72 -2.28
CA ALA A 93 -2.60 10.62 -1.98
C ALA A 93 -2.32 12.05 -2.49
N SER A 94 -3.37 12.84 -2.65
CA SER A 94 -3.29 14.25 -3.05
C SER A 94 -3.82 15.19 -1.96
N SER A 95 -4.99 14.92 -1.40
CA SER A 95 -5.63 15.77 -0.36
C SER A 95 -5.23 15.41 1.07
N LEU A 96 -4.59 14.26 1.28
CA LEU A 96 -4.24 13.74 2.61
C LEU A 96 -3.28 14.66 3.38
N LEU A 97 -2.34 15.32 2.69
CA LEU A 97 -1.34 16.18 3.34
C LEU A 97 -2.02 17.27 4.17
N GLY A 98 -2.99 17.99 3.58
CA GLY A 98 -3.71 19.04 4.28
C GLY A 98 -4.45 18.55 5.53
N ASN A 99 -5.03 17.34 5.49
CA ASN A 99 -5.66 16.75 6.68
C ASN A 99 -4.65 16.44 7.78
N ILE A 100 -3.47 15.92 7.43
CA ILE A 100 -2.42 15.64 8.42
C ILE A 100 -1.89 16.94 9.02
N GLU A 101 -1.65 17.97 8.19
CA GLU A 101 -1.19 19.29 8.65
C GLU A 101 -2.18 19.93 9.63
N GLU A 102 -3.49 19.87 9.32
CA GLU A 102 -4.54 20.37 10.21
C GLU A 102 -4.53 19.65 11.57
N ASN A 103 -4.50 18.31 11.58
CA ASN A 103 -4.44 17.54 12.82
C ASN A 103 -3.19 17.88 13.66
N LEU A 104 -2.04 18.11 13.01
CA LEU A 104 -0.81 18.47 13.72
C LEU A 104 -0.88 19.89 14.30
N LEU A 105 -1.47 20.84 13.58
CA LEU A 105 -1.66 22.20 14.09
C LEU A 105 -2.56 22.23 15.32
N GLU A 106 -3.59 21.38 15.37
CA GLU A 106 -4.47 21.26 16.54
C GLU A 106 -3.75 20.78 17.80
N LEU A 107 -2.70 19.96 17.68
CA LEU A 107 -1.88 19.52 18.83
C LEU A 107 -1.02 20.62 19.44
N THR A 108 -0.83 21.73 18.71
CA THR A 108 0.01 22.86 19.13
C THR A 108 -0.79 24.05 19.66
N LYS A 109 -2.12 23.95 19.65
CA LYS A 109 -3.03 24.93 20.27
C LYS A 109 -3.20 24.61 21.76
#